data_AF-A0A538RDT1-F1
#
_entry.id   AF-A0A538RDT1-F1
#
_cell.length_a   1.000
_cell.length_b   1.000
_cell.length_c   1.000
_cell.angle_alpha   90.00
_cell.angle_beta   90.00
_cell.angle_gamma   90.00
#
_symmetry.space_group_name_H-M   'P 1'
#
loop_
_entity.id
_entity.type
_entity.pdbx_description
1 polymer ?
#
loop_
_entity_poly.entity_id
_entity_poly.type
_entity_poly.pdbx_seq_one_letter_code
_entity_poly.pdbx_strand_id
1 'polypeptide(L)'
;HVAEFPRDALLVNQASSAIGFAGRSDREAQRAAFLERLAPAYGDDWWFQSALAFTYHEVDRFEESRRLSERSLEQYPGNANATHNIAHICFETLDTEAGAAFLGEWLAGYDASASFHCHLAWHQAMFELHRGRHARALEIFARDIVGAVNPRLAMIDGSALLWRLRLDGWSDDRLAWRRLADLAVRVSRPGFVFGEIHAALAYAACGDAPALARLIDGLRELDAKGHPIAGPVALPMVQGIAAFVAGDHAAALAHLEPVEAEFHRIGGSHAQWELFEETLVACYLARGRYDDALRLVQRRLTRRASPRDLRWLDRATAGLSARAS
;
A
#
# COMPACT_ATOMS: atom_id res chain seq x y z
N HIS A 1 -0.84 -7.65 -30.02
CA HIS A 1 -0.31 -8.78 -29.24
C HIS A 1 -1.39 -9.59 -28.54
N VAL A 2 -1.93 -9.18 -27.39
CA VAL A 2 -2.87 -10.01 -26.59
C VAL A 2 -4.14 -10.42 -27.34
N ALA A 3 -4.61 -9.61 -28.31
CA ALA A 3 -5.73 -9.99 -29.17
C ALA A 3 -5.43 -11.22 -30.08
N GLU A 4 -4.17 -11.42 -30.45
CA GLU A 4 -3.69 -12.52 -31.29
C GLU A 4 -3.17 -13.69 -30.44
N PHE A 5 -2.52 -13.39 -29.31
CA PHE A 5 -1.96 -14.37 -28.38
C PHE A 5 -2.57 -14.21 -26.97
N PRO A 6 -3.86 -14.54 -26.78
CA PRO A 6 -4.57 -14.26 -25.53
C PRO A 6 -4.05 -15.07 -24.34
N ARG A 7 -3.33 -16.18 -24.58
CA ARG A 7 -2.75 -17.05 -23.53
C ARG A 7 -1.28 -16.76 -23.22
N ASP A 8 -0.69 -15.72 -23.81
CA ASP A 8 0.66 -15.29 -23.47
C ASP A 8 0.68 -14.65 -22.07
N ALA A 9 0.79 -15.50 -21.05
CA ALA A 9 0.69 -15.11 -19.65
C ALA A 9 1.71 -14.03 -19.24
N LEU A 10 2.90 -14.03 -19.85
CA LEU A 10 3.92 -13.02 -19.59
C LEU A 10 3.44 -11.64 -20.06
N LEU A 11 2.94 -11.55 -21.30
CA LEU A 11 2.49 -10.28 -21.87
C LEU A 11 1.15 -9.83 -21.27
N VAL A 12 0.27 -10.76 -20.90
CA VAL A 12 -0.94 -10.45 -20.13
C VAL A 12 -0.59 -9.86 -18.76
N ASN A 13 0.38 -10.46 -18.03
CA ASN A 13 0.83 -9.93 -16.75
C ASN A 13 1.44 -8.53 -16.87
N GLN A 14 2.30 -8.33 -17.89
CA GLN A 14 2.94 -7.04 -18.14
C GLN A 14 1.92 -5.97 -18.51
N ALA A 15 0.95 -6.28 -19.37
CA ALA A 15 -0.13 -5.35 -19.74
C ALA A 15 -1.02 -5.01 -18.53
N SER A 16 -1.41 -6.02 -17.76
CA SER A 16 -2.19 -5.87 -16.52
C SER A 16 -1.45 -4.96 -15.52
N SER A 17 -0.15 -5.17 -15.33
CA SER A 17 0.70 -4.34 -14.47
C SER A 17 0.82 -2.91 -15.01
N ALA A 18 1.01 -2.73 -16.33
CA ALA A 18 1.09 -1.42 -16.94
C ALA A 18 -0.20 -0.60 -16.74
N ILE A 19 -1.37 -1.23 -16.89
CA ILE A 19 -2.66 -0.59 -16.57
C ILE A 19 -2.69 -0.16 -15.09
N GLY A 20 -2.30 -1.06 -14.18
CA GLY A 20 -2.28 -0.80 -12.73
C GLY A 20 -1.34 0.33 -12.29
N PHE A 21 -0.31 0.67 -13.07
CA PHE A 21 0.64 1.75 -12.77
C PHE A 21 0.56 2.95 -13.72
N ALA A 22 -0.42 2.99 -14.63
CA ALA A 22 -0.53 4.04 -15.65
C ALA A 22 -0.93 5.43 -15.10
N GLY A 23 -1.33 5.53 -13.82
CA GLY A 23 -1.76 6.81 -13.24
C GLY A 23 -3.15 7.26 -13.68
N ARG A 24 -3.98 6.37 -14.22
CA ARG A 24 -5.38 6.67 -14.57
C ARG A 24 -6.28 6.55 -13.34
N SER A 25 -7.32 7.37 -13.28
CA SER A 25 -8.31 7.33 -12.20
C SER A 25 -9.26 6.13 -12.27
N ASP A 26 -9.40 5.50 -13.44
CA ASP A 26 -10.22 4.31 -13.71
C ASP A 26 -9.39 3.02 -13.86
N ARG A 27 -8.13 3.01 -13.38
CA ARG A 27 -7.17 1.94 -13.63
C ARG A 27 -7.67 0.56 -13.16
N GLU A 28 -8.31 0.47 -12.00
CA GLU A 28 -8.77 -0.78 -11.40
C GLU A 28 -9.88 -1.40 -12.26
N ALA A 29 -10.88 -0.58 -12.63
CA ALA A 29 -11.97 -0.99 -13.53
C ALA A 29 -11.45 -1.38 -14.92
N GLN A 30 -10.51 -0.62 -15.48
CA GLN A 30 -9.90 -0.92 -16.77
C GLN A 30 -9.11 -2.24 -16.73
N ARG A 31 -8.40 -2.50 -15.63
CA ARG A 31 -7.61 -3.72 -15.43
C ARG A 31 -8.50 -4.95 -15.28
N ALA A 32 -9.58 -4.85 -14.49
CA ALA A 32 -10.58 -5.89 -14.37
C ALA A 32 -11.20 -6.20 -15.73
N ALA A 33 -11.72 -5.19 -16.45
CA ALA A 33 -12.29 -5.36 -17.78
C ALA A 33 -11.28 -5.92 -18.79
N PHE A 34 -9.99 -5.59 -18.67
CA PHE A 34 -8.94 -6.17 -19.50
C PHE A 34 -8.79 -7.67 -19.28
N LEU A 35 -8.68 -8.13 -18.02
CA LEU A 35 -8.55 -9.56 -17.74
C LEU A 35 -9.84 -10.32 -18.01
N GLU A 36 -11.02 -9.80 -17.68
CA GLU A 36 -12.30 -10.48 -17.92
C GLU A 36 -12.49 -10.89 -19.39
N ARG A 37 -12.07 -10.04 -20.34
CA ARG A 37 -12.13 -10.37 -21.78
C ARG A 37 -11.27 -11.56 -22.17
N LEU A 38 -10.26 -11.91 -21.37
CA LEU A 38 -9.36 -13.03 -21.62
C LEU A 38 -9.82 -14.32 -20.93
N ALA A 39 -10.79 -14.24 -20.00
CA ALA A 39 -11.25 -15.40 -19.24
C ALA A 39 -11.67 -16.61 -20.10
N PRO A 40 -12.39 -16.44 -21.23
CA PRO A 40 -12.72 -17.57 -22.09
C PRO A 40 -11.51 -18.30 -22.68
N ALA A 41 -10.40 -17.60 -22.93
CA ALA A 41 -9.20 -18.19 -23.52
C ALA A 41 -8.37 -19.00 -22.50
N TYR A 42 -8.40 -18.61 -21.24
CA TYR A 42 -7.68 -19.28 -20.15
C TYR A 42 -8.50 -20.41 -19.51
N GLY A 43 -9.83 -20.30 -19.47
CA GLY A 43 -10.68 -21.28 -18.79
C GLY A 43 -10.34 -21.36 -17.30
N ASP A 44 -10.05 -22.56 -16.81
CA ASP A 44 -9.79 -22.82 -15.39
C ASP A 44 -8.30 -22.76 -14.99
N ASP A 45 -7.44 -22.16 -15.80
CA ASP A 45 -6.02 -22.00 -15.50
C ASP A 45 -5.75 -21.32 -14.14
N TRP A 46 -5.03 -21.98 -13.25
CA TRP A 46 -4.76 -21.52 -11.88
C TRP A 46 -4.09 -20.14 -11.83
N TRP A 47 -3.13 -19.87 -12.72
CA TRP A 47 -2.41 -18.60 -12.74
C TRP A 47 -3.38 -17.48 -13.11
N PHE A 48 -4.15 -17.69 -14.18
CA PHE A 48 -5.11 -16.69 -14.64
C PHE A 48 -6.23 -16.44 -13.62
N GLN A 49 -6.74 -17.48 -12.95
CA GLN A 49 -7.71 -17.32 -11.86
C GLN A 49 -7.16 -16.40 -10.77
N SER A 50 -5.90 -16.57 -10.37
CA SER A 50 -5.27 -15.68 -9.38
C SER A 50 -5.05 -14.26 -9.91
N ALA A 51 -4.71 -14.10 -11.19
CA ALA A 51 -4.55 -12.78 -11.82
C ALA A 51 -5.88 -12.02 -11.90
N LEU A 52 -6.96 -12.69 -12.31
CA LEU A 52 -8.31 -12.12 -12.36
C LEU A 52 -8.83 -11.79 -10.96
N ALA A 53 -8.62 -12.70 -10.00
CA ALA A 53 -9.00 -12.50 -8.60
C ALA A 53 -8.35 -11.24 -8.00
N PHE A 54 -7.09 -10.94 -8.33
CA PHE A 54 -6.44 -9.71 -7.88
C PHE A 54 -7.26 -8.48 -8.30
N THR A 55 -7.66 -8.42 -9.57
CA THR A 55 -8.43 -7.28 -10.08
C THR A 55 -9.82 -7.15 -9.45
N TYR A 56 -10.40 -8.26 -8.98
CA TYR A 56 -11.70 -8.24 -8.32
C TYR A 56 -11.65 -7.64 -6.92
N HIS A 57 -10.62 -7.91 -6.12
CA HIS A 57 -10.51 -7.23 -4.83
C HIS A 57 -10.13 -5.75 -4.98
N GLU A 58 -9.52 -5.35 -6.11
CA GLU A 58 -9.26 -3.93 -6.42
C GLU A 58 -10.55 -3.16 -6.74
N VAL A 59 -11.66 -3.83 -7.02
CA VAL A 59 -12.98 -3.22 -7.30
C VAL A 59 -14.06 -3.72 -6.34
N ASP A 60 -13.65 -4.08 -5.12
CA ASP A 60 -14.51 -4.51 -4.01
C ASP A 60 -15.38 -5.77 -4.26
N ARG A 61 -15.06 -6.56 -5.29
CA ARG A 61 -15.71 -7.86 -5.60
C ARG A 61 -15.05 -8.99 -4.79
N PHE A 62 -15.06 -8.84 -3.46
CA PHE A 62 -14.29 -9.70 -2.55
C PHE A 62 -14.68 -11.18 -2.58
N GLU A 63 -15.98 -11.49 -2.66
CA GLU A 63 -16.47 -12.88 -2.72
C GLU A 63 -15.99 -13.59 -3.99
N GLU A 64 -16.03 -12.90 -5.13
CA GLU A 64 -15.57 -13.45 -6.41
C GLU A 64 -14.05 -13.61 -6.45
N SER A 65 -13.34 -12.62 -5.89
CA SER A 65 -11.88 -12.69 -5.70
C SER A 65 -11.50 -13.90 -4.84
N ARG A 66 -12.21 -14.11 -3.72
CA ARG A 66 -12.00 -15.24 -2.81
C ARG A 66 -12.18 -16.58 -3.51
N ARG A 67 -13.33 -16.77 -4.16
CA ARG A 67 -13.64 -18.01 -4.89
C ARG A 67 -12.59 -18.36 -5.93
N LEU A 68 -12.16 -17.38 -6.74
CA LEU A 68 -11.13 -17.61 -7.77
C LEU A 68 -9.75 -17.91 -7.15
N SER A 69 -9.41 -17.27 -6.04
CA SER A 69 -8.14 -17.48 -5.36
C SER A 69 -8.09 -18.85 -4.69
N GLU A 70 -9.18 -19.28 -4.04
CA GLU A 70 -9.32 -20.62 -3.46
C GLU A 70 -9.23 -21.70 -4.56
N ARG A 71 -9.95 -21.54 -5.67
CA ARG A 71 -9.82 -22.46 -6.83
C ARG A 71 -8.41 -22.51 -7.42
N SER A 72 -7.69 -21.39 -7.43
CA SER A 72 -6.30 -21.39 -7.85
C SER A 72 -5.40 -22.16 -6.88
N LEU A 73 -5.64 -22.07 -5.57
CA LEU A 73 -4.87 -22.77 -4.54
C LEU A 73 -5.18 -24.26 -4.50
N GLU A 74 -6.42 -24.66 -4.79
CA GLU A 74 -6.80 -26.07 -4.98
C GLU A 74 -5.99 -26.73 -6.10
N GLN A 75 -5.73 -25.99 -7.19
CA GLN A 75 -4.94 -26.47 -8.33
C GLN A 75 -3.43 -26.37 -8.10
N TYR A 76 -2.97 -25.26 -7.51
CA TYR A 76 -1.57 -25.03 -7.20
C TYR A 76 -1.43 -24.42 -5.81
N PRO A 77 -1.24 -25.25 -4.77
CA PRO A 77 -1.13 -24.79 -3.37
C PRO A 77 0.01 -23.80 -3.12
N GLY A 78 1.05 -23.82 -3.96
CA GLY A 78 2.19 -22.90 -3.92
C GLY A 78 1.95 -21.54 -4.58
N ASN A 79 0.72 -21.22 -5.03
CA ASN A 79 0.46 -19.96 -5.71
C ASN A 79 0.49 -18.76 -4.74
N ALA A 80 1.66 -18.13 -4.61
CA ALA A 80 1.85 -16.96 -3.78
C ALA A 80 0.94 -15.76 -4.16
N ASN A 81 0.53 -15.62 -5.44
CA ASN A 81 -0.39 -14.57 -5.85
C ASN A 81 -1.82 -14.83 -5.36
N ALA A 82 -2.28 -16.08 -5.39
CA ALA A 82 -3.59 -16.43 -4.85
C ALA A 82 -3.62 -16.26 -3.33
N THR A 83 -2.57 -16.70 -2.61
CA THR A 83 -2.41 -16.45 -1.17
C THR A 83 -2.43 -14.96 -0.85
N HIS A 84 -1.76 -14.15 -1.67
CA HIS A 84 -1.76 -12.70 -1.55
C HIS A 84 -3.17 -12.09 -1.70
N ASN A 85 -3.96 -12.56 -2.66
CA ASN A 85 -5.34 -12.10 -2.82
C ASN A 85 -6.18 -12.42 -1.58
N ILE A 86 -6.04 -13.62 -1.01
CA ILE A 86 -6.72 -13.99 0.24
C ILE A 86 -6.31 -13.06 1.38
N ALA A 87 -5.02 -12.74 1.51
CA ALA A 87 -4.55 -11.78 2.50
C ALA A 87 -5.19 -10.39 2.30
N HIS A 88 -5.28 -9.90 1.06
CA HIS A 88 -6.02 -8.68 0.74
C HIS A 88 -7.49 -8.76 1.15
N ILE A 89 -8.20 -9.83 0.81
CA ILE A 89 -9.61 -9.99 1.16
C ILE A 89 -9.79 -9.96 2.68
N CYS A 90 -8.98 -10.72 3.43
CA CYS A 90 -9.02 -10.70 4.89
C CYS A 90 -8.71 -9.31 5.47
N PHE A 91 -7.77 -8.58 4.86
CA PHE A 91 -7.45 -7.21 5.25
C PHE A 91 -8.62 -6.26 4.99
N GLU A 92 -9.21 -6.31 3.80
CA GLU A 92 -10.32 -5.43 3.39
C GLU A 92 -11.62 -5.71 4.15
N THR A 93 -11.87 -6.96 4.51
CA THR A 93 -13.08 -7.40 5.23
C THR A 93 -12.91 -7.46 6.76
N LEU A 94 -11.75 -7.05 7.29
CA LEU A 94 -11.37 -7.16 8.70
C LEU A 94 -11.39 -8.56 9.31
N ASP A 95 -11.34 -9.60 8.49
CA ASP A 95 -11.10 -10.97 8.96
C ASP A 95 -9.61 -11.18 9.30
N THR A 96 -9.12 -10.36 10.23
CA THR A 96 -7.72 -10.23 10.61
C THR A 96 -7.20 -11.49 11.28
N GLU A 97 -8.04 -12.16 12.07
CA GLU A 97 -7.64 -13.39 12.76
C GLU A 97 -7.49 -14.56 11.79
N ALA A 98 -8.46 -14.78 10.90
CA ALA A 98 -8.34 -15.83 9.89
C ALA A 98 -7.21 -15.50 8.89
N GLY A 99 -7.07 -14.23 8.48
CA GLY A 99 -5.99 -13.78 7.62
C GLY A 99 -4.61 -14.07 8.20
N ALA A 100 -4.38 -13.71 9.48
CA ALA A 100 -3.12 -13.96 10.17
C ALA A 100 -2.84 -15.46 10.37
N ALA A 101 -3.87 -16.28 10.64
CA ALA A 101 -3.72 -17.72 10.81
C ALA A 101 -3.38 -18.39 9.47
N PHE A 102 -4.18 -18.13 8.43
CA PHE A 102 -3.99 -18.66 7.08
C PHE A 102 -2.60 -18.31 6.54
N LEU A 103 -2.24 -17.03 6.59
CA LEU A 103 -0.98 -16.58 6.01
C LEU A 103 0.22 -17.03 6.83
N GLY A 104 0.11 -17.07 8.15
CA GLY A 104 1.13 -17.62 9.03
C GLY A 104 1.42 -19.10 8.78
N GLU A 105 0.38 -19.92 8.60
CA GLU A 105 0.50 -21.34 8.25
C GLU A 105 1.11 -21.51 6.85
N TRP A 106 0.60 -20.78 5.86
CA TRP A 106 1.07 -20.89 4.48
C TRP A 106 2.54 -20.46 4.33
N LEU A 107 2.94 -19.36 4.98
CA LEU A 107 4.32 -18.87 4.96
C LEU A 107 5.32 -19.85 5.59
N ALA A 108 4.89 -20.70 6.52
CA ALA A 108 5.77 -21.70 7.14
C ALA A 108 6.33 -22.72 6.11
N GLY A 109 5.61 -22.94 5.01
CA GLY A 109 6.04 -23.79 3.89
C GLY A 109 6.60 -23.05 2.69
N TYR A 110 6.64 -21.71 2.71
CA TYR A 110 7.09 -20.90 1.57
C TYR A 110 8.56 -20.51 1.69
N ASP A 111 9.30 -20.58 0.58
CA ASP A 111 10.73 -20.28 0.56
C ASP A 111 10.98 -18.81 0.90
N ALA A 112 11.72 -18.56 1.99
CA ALA A 112 12.11 -17.22 2.43
C ALA A 112 12.98 -16.47 1.41
N SER A 113 13.62 -17.19 0.49
CA SER A 113 14.39 -16.61 -0.62
C SER A 113 13.52 -16.22 -1.82
N ALA A 114 12.25 -16.65 -1.85
CA ALA A 114 11.33 -16.28 -2.92
C ALA A 114 11.07 -14.76 -2.90
N SER A 115 11.09 -14.15 -4.08
CA SER A 115 11.02 -12.68 -4.22
C SER A 115 9.76 -12.06 -3.62
N PHE A 116 8.67 -12.81 -3.51
CA PHE A 116 7.38 -12.36 -3.01
C PHE A 116 7.15 -12.69 -1.52
N HIS A 117 8.05 -13.44 -0.86
CA HIS A 117 7.93 -13.79 0.56
C HIS A 117 7.82 -12.54 1.43
N CYS A 118 8.65 -11.53 1.18
CA CYS A 118 8.63 -10.29 1.95
C CYS A 118 7.30 -9.52 1.88
N HIS A 119 6.61 -9.58 0.74
CA HIS A 119 5.33 -8.90 0.58
C HIS A 119 4.21 -9.62 1.33
N LEU A 120 4.22 -10.95 1.29
CA LEU A 120 3.33 -11.75 2.12
C LEU A 120 3.63 -11.56 3.62
N ALA A 121 4.90 -11.50 4.02
CA ALA A 121 5.29 -11.18 5.38
C ALA A 121 4.83 -9.77 5.81
N TRP A 122 4.81 -8.80 4.90
CA TRP A 122 4.24 -7.48 5.16
C TRP A 122 2.75 -7.54 5.49
N HIS A 123 1.96 -8.32 4.75
CA HIS A 123 0.55 -8.58 5.10
C HIS A 123 0.40 -9.22 6.48
N GLN A 124 1.26 -10.19 6.82
CA GLN A 124 1.29 -10.76 8.17
C GLN A 124 1.54 -9.68 9.23
N ALA A 125 2.51 -8.79 9.01
CA ALA A 125 2.78 -7.68 9.93
C ALA A 125 1.61 -6.70 10.04
N MET A 126 0.92 -6.42 8.93
CA MET A 126 -0.29 -5.58 8.92
C MET A 126 -1.42 -6.20 9.74
N PHE A 127 -1.62 -7.52 9.69
CA PHE A 127 -2.57 -8.19 10.58
C PHE A 127 -2.19 -8.07 12.06
N GLU A 128 -0.90 -8.22 12.39
CA GLU A 128 -0.43 -8.03 13.76
C GLU A 128 -0.65 -6.58 14.23
N LEU A 129 -0.49 -5.57 13.36
CA LEU A 129 -0.83 -4.18 13.69
C LEU A 129 -2.32 -4.00 13.99
N HIS A 130 -3.22 -4.58 13.19
CA HIS A 130 -4.66 -4.54 13.46
C HIS A 130 -5.03 -5.23 14.78
N ARG A 131 -4.26 -6.25 15.20
CA ARG A 131 -4.43 -6.91 16.50
C ARG A 131 -3.75 -6.18 17.66
N GLY A 132 -3.15 -5.01 17.41
CA GLY A 132 -2.42 -4.24 18.43
C GLY A 132 -1.09 -4.88 18.87
N ARG A 133 -0.55 -5.82 18.08
CA ARG A 133 0.68 -6.56 18.37
C ARG A 133 1.87 -5.94 17.64
N HIS A 134 2.15 -4.67 17.95
CA HIS A 134 3.20 -3.88 17.30
C HIS A 134 4.61 -4.49 17.44
N ALA A 135 4.92 -5.09 18.59
CA ALA A 135 6.19 -5.82 18.79
C ALA A 135 6.37 -6.92 17.74
N ARG A 136 5.31 -7.68 17.49
CA ARG A 136 5.32 -8.78 16.53
C ARG A 136 5.46 -8.28 15.09
N ALA A 137 4.82 -7.17 14.76
CA ALA A 137 5.01 -6.52 13.46
C ALA A 137 6.46 -6.07 13.23
N LEU A 138 7.14 -5.54 14.26
CA LEU A 138 8.56 -5.18 14.20
C LEU A 138 9.48 -6.40 14.09
N GLU A 139 9.16 -7.50 14.75
CA GLU A 139 9.90 -8.77 14.57
C GLU A 139 9.82 -9.27 13.14
N ILE A 140 8.63 -9.24 12.52
CA ILE A 140 8.43 -9.62 11.12
C ILE A 140 9.20 -8.69 10.19
N PHE A 141 9.16 -7.37 10.45
CA PHE A 141 9.97 -6.41 9.70
C PHE A 141 11.46 -6.78 9.70
N ALA A 142 12.02 -7.04 10.89
CA ALA A 142 13.43 -7.35 11.05
C ALA A 142 13.83 -8.68 10.42
N ARG A 143 12.96 -9.69 10.53
CA ARG A 143 13.20 -11.06 10.05
C ARG A 143 13.00 -11.21 8.54
N ASP A 144 11.89 -10.71 7.99
CA ASP A 144 11.41 -11.12 6.67
C ASP A 144 11.40 -10.01 5.62
N ILE A 145 11.44 -8.73 6.04
CA ILE A 145 11.23 -7.61 5.12
C ILE A 145 12.54 -6.89 4.81
N VAL A 146 13.20 -6.31 5.81
CA VAL A 146 14.34 -5.39 5.58
C VAL A 146 15.55 -6.07 4.93
N GLY A 147 15.70 -7.39 5.09
CA GLY A 147 16.77 -8.20 4.52
C GLY A 147 16.36 -9.03 3.30
N ALA A 148 15.16 -8.81 2.75
CA ALA A 148 14.61 -9.69 1.73
C ALA A 148 15.39 -9.67 0.40
N VAL A 149 15.30 -10.77 -0.34
CA VAL A 149 15.92 -10.96 -1.66
C VAL A 149 15.46 -9.92 -2.68
N ASN A 150 14.21 -9.45 -2.58
CA ASN A 150 13.69 -8.39 -3.43
C ASN A 150 13.83 -7.03 -2.73
N PRO A 151 14.89 -6.24 -3.02
CA PRO A 151 15.14 -4.97 -2.32
C PRO A 151 14.08 -3.91 -2.62
N ARG A 152 13.35 -4.02 -3.74
CA ARG A 152 12.31 -3.07 -4.10
C ARG A 152 11.08 -3.25 -3.22
N LEU A 153 10.63 -4.49 -3.06
CA LEU A 153 9.51 -4.79 -2.16
C LEU A 153 9.90 -4.55 -0.70
N ALA A 154 11.10 -4.96 -0.28
CA ALA A 154 11.63 -4.65 1.05
C ALA A 154 11.55 -3.14 1.37
N MET A 155 11.96 -2.28 0.43
CA MET A 155 11.89 -0.83 0.58
C MET A 155 10.45 -0.32 0.69
N ILE A 156 9.58 -0.71 -0.25
CA ILE A 156 8.19 -0.23 -0.30
C ILE A 156 7.42 -0.67 0.95
N ASP A 157 7.41 -1.98 1.19
CA ASP A 157 6.63 -2.62 2.25
C ASP A 157 7.17 -2.24 3.63
N GLY A 158 8.51 -2.26 3.78
CA GLY A 158 9.16 -1.85 5.01
C GLY A 158 8.88 -0.38 5.36
N SER A 159 8.91 0.52 4.38
CA SER A 159 8.64 1.95 4.62
C SER A 159 7.18 2.19 4.99
N ALA A 160 6.24 1.53 4.31
CA ALA A 160 4.82 1.60 4.67
C ALA A 160 4.55 1.05 6.08
N LEU A 161 5.17 -0.07 6.45
CA LEU A 161 5.01 -0.68 7.77
C LEU A 161 5.57 0.20 8.90
N LEU A 162 6.81 0.67 8.76
CA LEU A 162 7.42 1.55 9.77
C LEU A 162 6.65 2.88 9.89
N TRP A 163 6.11 3.40 8.79
CA TRP A 163 5.29 4.61 8.85
C TRP A 163 4.02 4.39 9.68
N ARG A 164 3.35 3.24 9.50
CA ARG A 164 2.18 2.89 10.33
C ARG A 164 2.53 2.68 11.80
N LEU A 165 3.69 2.11 12.10
CA LEU A 165 4.18 2.01 13.48
C LEU A 165 4.46 3.39 14.09
N ARG A 166 4.98 4.33 13.30
CA ARG A 166 5.15 5.74 13.70
C ARG A 166 3.79 6.41 13.97
N LEU A 167 2.79 6.22 13.11
CA LEU A 167 1.46 6.79 13.30
C LEU A 167 0.76 6.26 14.57
N ASP A 168 1.05 5.03 14.96
CA ASP A 168 0.59 4.45 16.24
C ASP A 168 1.46 4.86 17.45
N GLY A 169 2.53 5.65 17.24
CA GLY A 169 3.42 6.13 18.30
C GLY A 169 4.37 5.07 18.86
N TRP A 170 4.61 3.97 18.14
CA TRP A 170 5.30 2.79 18.68
C TRP A 170 6.80 2.73 18.43
N SER A 171 7.26 3.17 17.26
CA SER A 171 8.68 3.14 16.91
C SER A 171 9.04 4.23 15.91
N ASP A 172 10.20 4.84 16.14
CA ASP A 172 10.85 5.74 15.20
C ASP A 172 12.36 5.47 15.11
N ASP A 173 12.71 4.18 14.98
CA ASP A 173 14.10 3.76 14.88
C ASP A 173 14.78 4.30 13.61
N ARG A 174 15.66 5.29 13.82
CA ARG A 174 16.43 5.93 12.74
C ARG A 174 17.31 4.95 11.98
N LEU A 175 17.81 3.87 12.60
CA LEU A 175 18.63 2.87 11.91
C LEU A 175 17.77 2.02 10.96
N ALA A 176 16.58 1.61 11.38
CA ALA A 176 15.63 0.92 10.52
C ALA A 176 15.27 1.77 9.29
N TRP A 177 14.96 3.06 9.49
CA TRP A 177 14.71 4.00 8.40
C TRP A 177 15.92 4.19 7.47
N ARG A 178 17.14 4.27 8.03
CA ARG A 178 18.37 4.39 7.24
C ARG A 178 18.57 3.18 6.32
N ARG A 179 18.35 1.95 6.82
CA ARG A 179 18.44 0.74 6.00
C ARG A 179 17.47 0.75 4.81
N LEU A 180 16.25 1.26 5.01
CA LEU A 180 15.26 1.42 3.94
C LEU A 180 15.66 2.51 2.95
N ALA A 181 16.25 3.62 3.41
CA ALA A 181 16.80 4.64 2.54
C ALA A 181 17.96 4.10 1.68
N ASP A 182 18.83 3.26 2.24
CA ASP A 182 19.92 2.61 1.51
C ASP A 182 19.39 1.59 0.48
N LEU A 183 18.27 0.92 0.76
CA LEU A 183 17.53 0.13 -0.23
C LEU A 183 16.96 1.04 -1.33
N ALA A 184 16.34 2.16 -0.95
CA ALA A 184 15.77 3.12 -1.89
C ALA A 184 16.81 3.64 -2.90
N VAL A 185 18.04 3.94 -2.47
CA VAL A 185 19.13 4.35 -3.39
C VAL A 185 19.39 3.30 -4.47
N ARG A 186 19.30 2.01 -4.13
CA ARG A 186 19.58 0.89 -5.05
C ARG A 186 18.46 0.60 -6.02
N VAL A 187 17.21 0.88 -5.65
CA VAL A 187 16.02 0.43 -6.40
C VAL A 187 15.22 1.57 -7.03
N SER A 188 15.47 2.81 -6.61
CA SER A 188 14.81 4.00 -7.17
C SER A 188 15.06 4.07 -8.67
N ARG A 189 13.99 4.33 -9.41
CA ARG A 189 14.03 4.46 -10.87
C ARG A 189 13.11 5.62 -11.25
N PRO A 190 13.62 6.65 -11.95
CA PRO A 190 12.79 7.73 -12.46
C PRO A 190 11.59 7.19 -13.24
N GLY A 191 10.39 7.66 -12.89
CA GLY A 191 9.13 7.28 -13.54
C GLY A 191 8.40 6.12 -12.87
N PHE A 192 9.00 5.44 -11.89
CA PHE A 192 8.27 4.50 -11.03
C PHE A 192 7.74 5.23 -9.78
N VAL A 193 6.75 6.08 -10.01
CA VAL A 193 6.20 7.03 -9.01
C VAL A 193 5.76 6.33 -7.71
N PHE A 194 5.13 5.16 -7.80
CA PHE A 194 4.74 4.37 -6.63
C PHE A 194 5.92 4.11 -5.68
N GLY A 195 7.04 3.66 -6.23
CA GLY A 195 8.25 3.38 -5.45
C GLY A 195 8.94 4.66 -4.97
N GLU A 196 8.88 5.74 -5.74
CA GLU A 196 9.47 7.03 -5.35
C GLU A 196 8.75 7.64 -4.13
N ILE A 197 7.41 7.59 -4.09
CA ILE A 197 6.66 8.09 -2.92
C ILE A 197 6.99 7.27 -1.66
N HIS A 198 7.14 5.94 -1.78
CA HIS A 198 7.54 5.11 -0.65
C HIS A 198 9.00 5.34 -0.23
N ALA A 199 9.90 5.59 -1.19
CA ALA A 199 11.27 6.00 -0.90
C ALA A 199 11.32 7.34 -0.13
N ALA A 200 10.44 8.28 -0.46
CA ALA A 200 10.34 9.56 0.26
C ALA A 200 10.00 9.38 1.74
N LEU A 201 9.19 8.39 2.12
CA LEU A 201 8.94 8.04 3.53
C LEU A 201 10.27 7.74 4.24
N ALA A 202 11.10 6.88 3.65
CA ALA A 202 12.38 6.48 4.23
C ALA A 202 13.39 7.64 4.25
N TYR A 203 13.53 8.40 3.16
CA TYR A 203 14.45 9.54 3.11
C TYR A 203 14.08 10.63 4.11
N ALA A 204 12.80 11.00 4.18
CA ALA A 204 12.33 11.99 5.16
C ALA A 204 12.57 11.47 6.59
N ALA A 205 12.13 10.24 6.88
CA ALA A 205 12.21 9.65 8.22
C ALA A 205 13.64 9.48 8.75
N CYS A 206 14.61 9.13 7.89
CA CYS A 206 16.01 9.02 8.31
C CYS A 206 16.79 10.35 8.26
N GLY A 207 16.15 11.45 7.83
CA GLY A 207 16.75 12.78 7.73
C GLY A 207 17.68 12.97 6.52
N ASP A 208 17.52 12.19 5.45
CA ASP A 208 18.31 12.31 4.23
C ASP A 208 17.75 13.41 3.30
N ALA A 209 17.94 14.67 3.71
CA ALA A 209 17.49 15.83 2.94
C ALA A 209 18.07 15.87 1.51
N PRO A 210 19.36 15.53 1.26
CA PRO A 210 19.88 15.50 -0.12
C PRO A 210 19.18 14.47 -1.01
N ALA A 211 18.90 13.25 -0.52
CA ALA A 211 18.18 12.24 -1.29
C ALA A 211 16.73 12.64 -1.57
N LEU A 212 16.05 13.21 -0.57
CA LEU A 212 14.69 13.71 -0.71
C LEU A 212 14.60 14.86 -1.73
N ALA A 213 15.55 15.80 -1.70
CA ALA A 213 15.62 16.90 -2.67
C ALA A 213 15.80 16.39 -4.10
N ARG A 214 16.72 15.43 -4.33
CA ARG A 214 16.91 14.81 -5.64
C ARG A 214 15.65 14.10 -6.14
N LEU A 215 14.91 13.44 -5.25
CA LEU A 215 13.65 12.79 -5.60
C LEU A 215 12.59 13.83 -6.02
N ILE A 216 12.47 14.94 -5.28
CA ILE A 216 11.56 16.04 -5.62
C ILE A 216 11.91 16.63 -7.00
N ASP A 217 13.19 16.84 -7.28
CA ASP A 217 13.64 17.35 -8.58
C ASP A 217 13.35 16.36 -9.71
N GLY A 218 13.54 15.05 -9.48
CA GLY A 218 13.15 14.00 -10.42
C GLY A 218 11.65 14.00 -10.76
N LEU A 219 10.78 14.21 -9.77
CA LEU A 219 9.34 14.33 -10.00
C LEU A 219 9.00 15.57 -10.85
N ARG A 220 9.68 16.70 -10.63
CA ARG A 220 9.52 17.92 -11.45
C ARG A 220 9.97 17.69 -12.89
N GLU A 221 11.08 16.96 -13.09
CA GLU A 221 11.55 16.62 -14.44
C GLU A 221 10.59 15.68 -15.17
N LEU A 222 9.99 14.71 -14.48
CA LEU A 222 8.97 13.82 -15.05
C LEU A 222 7.71 14.60 -15.42
N ASP A 223 7.28 15.52 -14.57
CA ASP A 223 6.16 16.42 -14.85
C ASP A 223 6.40 17.27 -16.10
N ALA A 224 7.58 17.88 -16.21
CA ALA A 224 7.99 18.66 -17.38
C ALA A 224 8.04 17.81 -18.67
N LYS A 225 8.21 16.49 -18.56
CA LYS A 225 8.15 15.51 -19.67
C LYS A 225 6.73 14.97 -19.93
N GLY A 226 5.72 15.47 -19.22
CA GLY A 226 4.32 15.12 -19.40
C GLY A 226 3.85 13.88 -18.63
N HIS A 227 4.55 13.48 -17.56
CA HIS A 227 4.10 12.36 -16.74
C HIS A 227 2.77 12.70 -16.03
N PRO A 228 1.71 11.88 -16.17
CA PRO A 228 0.33 12.29 -15.85
C PRO A 228 0.04 12.52 -14.36
N ILE A 229 0.91 12.05 -13.47
CA ILE A 229 0.73 12.14 -12.01
C ILE A 229 1.96 12.65 -11.26
N ALA A 230 3.11 12.89 -11.92
CA ALA A 230 4.34 13.18 -11.19
C ALA A 230 4.28 14.55 -10.48
N GLY A 231 3.91 15.61 -11.22
CA GLY A 231 3.65 16.93 -10.63
C GLY A 231 2.32 17.03 -9.90
N PRO A 232 1.17 16.70 -10.51
CA PRO A 232 -0.13 17.03 -9.92
C PRO A 232 -0.53 16.16 -8.72
N VAL A 233 0.10 14.99 -8.51
CA VAL A 233 -0.26 14.07 -7.41
C VAL A 233 0.97 13.73 -6.56
N ALA A 234 2.00 13.14 -7.16
CA ALA A 234 3.13 12.59 -6.42
C ALA A 234 3.99 13.66 -5.73
N LEU A 235 4.24 14.80 -6.39
CA LEU A 235 5.02 15.88 -5.81
C LEU A 235 4.37 16.46 -4.53
N PRO A 236 3.07 16.83 -4.52
CA PRO A 236 2.37 17.19 -3.29
C PRO A 236 2.44 16.10 -2.23
N MET A 237 2.30 14.82 -2.59
CA MET A 237 2.43 13.72 -1.62
C MET A 237 3.81 13.69 -0.96
N VAL A 238 4.89 13.78 -1.74
CA VAL A 238 6.27 13.79 -1.24
C VAL A 238 6.56 15.01 -0.36
N GLN A 239 6.05 16.19 -0.75
CA GLN A 239 6.17 17.40 0.06
C GLN A 239 5.39 17.29 1.38
N GLY A 240 4.20 16.69 1.34
CA GLY A 240 3.39 16.40 2.52
C GLY A 240 4.07 15.45 3.50
N ILE A 241 4.70 14.38 2.98
CA ILE A 241 5.53 13.46 3.78
C ILE A 241 6.67 14.22 4.46
N ALA A 242 7.40 15.05 3.71
CA ALA A 242 8.51 15.84 4.26
C ALA A 242 8.06 16.77 5.39
N ALA A 243 6.97 17.50 5.16
CA ALA A 243 6.37 18.40 6.16
C ALA A 243 5.88 17.64 7.41
N PHE A 244 5.26 16.46 7.23
CA PHE A 244 4.83 15.62 8.34
C PHE A 244 6.00 15.23 9.23
N VAL A 245 7.11 14.75 8.65
CA VAL A 245 8.31 14.36 9.42
C VAL A 245 8.95 15.55 10.11
N ALA A 246 8.90 16.75 9.50
CA ALA A 246 9.37 17.97 10.12
C ALA A 246 8.48 18.48 11.28
N GLY A 247 7.34 17.84 11.53
CA GLY A 247 6.35 18.27 12.53
C GLY A 247 5.46 19.43 12.06
N ASP A 248 5.60 19.87 10.81
CA ASP A 248 4.74 20.90 10.22
C ASP A 248 3.45 20.27 9.67
N HIS A 249 2.56 19.92 10.60
CA HIS A 249 1.27 19.34 10.25
C HIS A 249 0.38 20.29 9.42
N ALA A 250 0.60 21.61 9.49
CA ALA A 250 -0.15 22.55 8.67
C ALA A 250 0.29 22.51 7.20
N ALA A 251 1.60 22.52 6.95
CA ALA A 251 2.13 22.36 5.59
C ALA A 251 1.83 20.95 5.03
N ALA A 252 1.89 19.92 5.87
CA ALA A 252 1.52 18.55 5.45
C ALA A 252 0.07 18.49 4.93
N LEU A 253 -0.88 19.10 5.63
CA LEU A 253 -2.28 19.20 5.18
C LEU A 253 -2.39 20.02 3.90
N ALA A 254 -1.72 21.18 3.81
CA ALA A 254 -1.77 22.04 2.63
C ALA A 254 -1.29 21.34 1.35
N HIS A 255 -0.38 20.37 1.48
CA HIS A 255 0.09 19.56 0.36
C HIS A 255 -0.77 18.33 0.07
N LEU A 256 -1.28 17.65 1.10
CA LEU A 256 -1.98 16.37 0.93
C LEU A 256 -3.48 16.51 0.66
N GLU A 257 -4.17 17.47 1.29
CA GLU A 257 -5.62 17.66 1.13
C GLU A 257 -6.05 17.86 -0.33
N PRO A 258 -5.37 18.69 -1.16
CA PRO A 258 -5.81 18.95 -2.52
C PRO A 258 -5.78 17.73 -3.45
N VAL A 259 -5.00 16.69 -3.08
CA VAL A 259 -4.76 15.49 -3.90
C VAL A 259 -5.30 14.21 -3.26
N GLU A 260 -6.04 14.32 -2.15
CA GLU A 260 -6.57 13.18 -1.39
C GLU A 260 -7.33 12.19 -2.27
N ALA A 261 -8.26 12.69 -3.09
CA ALA A 261 -9.09 11.88 -3.97
C ALA A 261 -8.32 11.21 -5.11
N GLU A 262 -7.05 11.59 -5.31
CA GLU A 262 -6.19 11.12 -6.40
C GLU A 262 -5.10 10.15 -5.91
N PHE A 263 -5.02 9.88 -4.59
CA PHE A 263 -3.99 9.01 -4.01
C PHE A 263 -3.93 7.63 -4.66
N HIS A 264 -5.07 7.04 -5.06
CA HIS A 264 -5.10 5.71 -5.68
C HIS A 264 -4.34 5.67 -7.01
N ARG A 265 -4.22 6.81 -7.72
CA ARG A 265 -3.56 6.87 -9.03
C ARG A 265 -2.08 6.51 -8.96
N ILE A 266 -1.44 6.58 -7.80
CA ILE A 266 0.00 6.29 -7.69
C ILE A 266 0.34 4.83 -7.99
N GLY A 267 -0.63 3.92 -7.95
CA GLY A 267 -0.37 2.48 -8.05
C GLY A 267 -0.58 1.75 -6.72
N GLY A 268 -0.34 0.44 -6.75
CA GLY A 268 -0.47 -0.43 -5.58
C GLY A 268 -1.94 -0.69 -5.19
N SER A 269 -2.09 -1.40 -4.08
CA SER A 269 -3.39 -1.73 -3.48
C SER A 269 -3.90 -0.60 -2.61
N HIS A 270 -5.18 -0.67 -2.25
CA HIS A 270 -5.80 0.20 -1.26
C HIS A 270 -5.00 0.32 0.05
N ALA A 271 -4.53 -0.82 0.57
CA ALA A 271 -3.71 -0.88 1.78
C ALA A 271 -2.41 -0.06 1.70
N GLN A 272 -1.88 0.18 0.49
CA GLN A 272 -0.61 0.88 0.30
C GLN A 272 -0.80 2.40 0.20
N TRP A 273 -1.89 2.88 -0.43
CA TRP A 273 -2.15 4.32 -0.51
C TRP A 273 -3.03 4.85 0.62
N GLU A 274 -3.78 4.02 1.35
CA GLU A 274 -4.54 4.48 2.52
C GLU A 274 -3.62 5.09 3.61
N LEU A 275 -2.33 4.76 3.56
CA LEU A 275 -1.28 5.34 4.40
C LEU A 275 -1.29 6.88 4.41
N PHE A 276 -1.63 7.48 3.28
CA PHE A 276 -1.65 8.94 3.13
C PHE A 276 -2.92 9.55 3.73
N GLU A 277 -4.06 8.86 3.66
CA GLU A 277 -5.27 9.24 4.41
C GLU A 277 -5.01 9.11 5.92
N GLU A 278 -4.36 8.03 6.36
CA GLU A 278 -3.95 7.82 7.75
C GLU A 278 -3.05 8.97 8.25
N THR A 279 -2.16 9.46 7.38
CA THR A 279 -1.30 10.62 7.64
C THR A 279 -2.11 11.92 7.76
N LEU A 280 -3.12 12.13 6.90
CA LEU A 280 -4.04 13.26 6.99
C LEU A 280 -4.81 13.26 8.33
N VAL A 281 -5.36 12.11 8.75
CA VAL A 281 -6.05 12.00 10.06
C VAL A 281 -5.13 12.39 11.20
N ALA A 282 -3.90 11.89 11.21
CA ALA A 282 -2.91 12.25 12.23
C ALA A 282 -2.64 13.77 12.27
N CYS A 283 -2.48 14.41 11.10
CA CYS A 283 -2.32 15.86 11.01
C CYS A 283 -3.54 16.63 11.51
N TYR A 284 -4.75 16.22 11.13
CA TYR A 284 -5.98 16.86 11.59
C TYR A 284 -6.09 16.81 13.12
N LEU A 285 -5.86 15.63 13.72
CA LEU A 285 -5.87 15.46 15.17
C LEU A 285 -4.80 16.32 15.85
N ALA A 286 -3.57 16.36 15.32
CA ALA A 286 -2.49 17.18 15.86
C ALA A 286 -2.77 18.68 15.81
N ARG A 287 -3.53 19.13 14.80
CA ARG A 287 -3.97 20.53 14.64
C ARG A 287 -5.30 20.84 15.33
N GLY A 288 -5.90 19.85 15.99
CA GLY A 288 -7.24 19.95 16.55
C GLY A 288 -8.34 20.18 15.50
N ARG A 289 -8.12 19.91 14.22
CA ARG A 289 -9.17 19.98 13.18
C ARG A 289 -10.09 18.75 13.30
N TYR A 290 -10.79 18.63 14.42
CA TYR A 290 -11.53 17.42 14.79
C TYR A 290 -12.72 17.14 13.87
N ASP A 291 -13.40 18.17 13.35
CA ASP A 291 -14.48 17.99 12.35
C ASP A 291 -13.96 17.36 11.05
N ASP A 292 -12.79 17.80 10.58
CA ASP A 292 -12.14 17.22 9.40
C ASP A 292 -11.66 15.79 9.64
N ALA A 293 -11.06 15.54 10.81
CA ALA A 293 -10.68 14.19 11.22
C ALA A 293 -11.91 13.26 11.25
N LEU A 294 -13.01 13.71 11.84
CA LEU A 294 -14.25 12.95 11.95
C LEU A 294 -14.82 12.59 10.58
N ARG A 295 -14.91 13.57 9.67
CA ARG A 295 -15.40 13.37 8.31
C ARG A 295 -14.56 12.33 7.55
N LEU A 296 -13.23 12.44 7.63
CA LEU A 296 -12.32 11.49 6.97
C LEU A 296 -12.42 10.08 7.59
N VAL A 297 -12.37 9.98 8.91
CA VAL A 297 -12.46 8.70 9.63
C VAL A 297 -13.80 8.02 9.37
N GLN A 298 -14.92 8.74 9.37
CA GLN A 298 -16.23 8.17 9.05
C GLN A 298 -16.27 7.59 7.63
N ARG A 299 -15.72 8.30 6.63
CA ARG A 299 -15.61 7.77 5.26
C ARG A 299 -14.80 6.48 5.23
N ARG A 300 -13.65 6.47 5.91
CA ARG A 300 -12.82 5.25 6.02
C ARG A 300 -13.56 4.10 6.69
N LEU A 301 -14.30 4.37 7.76
CA LEU A 301 -15.12 3.38 8.48
C LEU A 301 -16.28 2.81 7.65
N THR A 302 -16.85 3.58 6.70
CA THR A 302 -17.87 3.05 5.77
C THR A 302 -17.31 1.96 4.85
N ARG A 303 -16.00 2.04 4.55
CA ARG A 303 -15.30 1.03 3.76
C ARG A 303 -14.81 -0.11 4.65
N ARG A 304 -14.16 0.23 5.76
CA ARG A 304 -13.58 -0.73 6.69
C ARG A 304 -13.52 -0.18 8.11
N ALA A 305 -14.15 -0.86 9.06
CA ALA A 305 -14.16 -0.50 10.48
C ALA A 305 -12.83 -0.81 11.24
N SER A 306 -11.69 -0.31 10.75
CA SER A 306 -10.39 -0.71 11.30
C SER A 306 -10.22 -0.28 12.77
N PRO A 307 -9.51 -1.07 13.61
CA PRO A 307 -9.29 -0.71 15.01
C PRO A 307 -8.59 0.64 15.19
N ARG A 308 -7.75 1.05 14.24
CA ARG A 308 -7.10 2.36 14.24
C ARG A 308 -8.10 3.49 14.00
N ASP A 309 -8.96 3.33 12.99
CA ASP A 309 -9.97 4.33 12.65
C ASP A 309 -10.99 4.50 13.80
N LEU A 310 -11.36 3.42 14.49
CA LEU A 310 -12.20 3.51 15.69
C LEU A 310 -11.54 4.31 16.83
N ARG A 311 -10.25 4.09 17.11
CA ARG A 311 -9.52 4.90 18.10
C ARG A 311 -9.43 6.37 17.71
N TRP A 312 -9.29 6.66 16.41
CA TRP A 312 -9.27 8.04 15.92
C TRP A 312 -10.64 8.69 15.96
N LEU A 313 -11.71 7.95 15.73
CA LEU A 313 -13.09 8.40 15.92
C LEU A 313 -13.30 8.86 17.37
N ASP A 314 -12.87 8.04 18.34
CA ASP A 314 -12.97 8.37 19.76
C ASP A 314 -12.18 9.63 20.11
N ARG A 315 -10.92 9.74 19.63
CA ARG A 315 -10.10 10.95 19.84
C ARG A 315 -10.72 12.20 19.24
N ALA A 316 -11.22 12.13 18.01
CA ALA A 316 -11.85 13.27 17.34
C ALA A 316 -13.11 13.72 18.10
N THR A 317 -13.94 12.77 18.50
CA THR A 317 -15.18 13.03 19.27
C THR A 317 -14.87 13.67 20.62
N ALA A 318 -13.92 13.11 21.37
CA ALA A 318 -13.48 13.69 22.64
C ALA A 318 -12.91 15.11 22.47
N GLY A 319 -12.16 15.35 21.40
CA GLY A 319 -11.62 16.66 21.05
C GLY A 319 -12.70 17.72 20.77
N LEU A 320 -13.79 17.34 20.11
CA LEU A 320 -14.94 18.22 19.89
C LEU A 320 -15.67 18.53 21.20
N SER A 321 -15.94 17.52 22.03
CA SER A 321 -16.59 17.72 23.33
C SER A 321 -15.79 18.67 24.24
N ALA A 322 -14.46 18.53 24.24
CA ALA A 322 -13.58 19.40 25.02
C ALA A 322 -13.52 20.86 24.52
N ARG A 323 -13.82 21.12 23.24
CA ARG A 323 -13.92 22.49 22.68
C ARG A 323 -15.24 23.17 22.99
N ALA A 324 -16.29 22.38 23.20
CA ALA A 324 -17.63 22.86 23.49
C ALA A 324 -17.87 23.12 24.99
N SER A 325 -16.96 22.64 25.86
CA SER A 325 -16.97 22.84 27.31
C SER A 325 -16.14 24.05 27.70
#